data_AF-A0A533RMB9-F1
#
_entry.id   AF-A0A533RMB9-F1
#
_cell.length_a   1.000
_cell.length_b   1.000
_cell.length_c   1.000
_cell.angle_alpha   90.00
_cell.angle_beta   90.00
_cell.angle_gamma   90.00
#
_symmetry.space_group_name_H-M   'P 1'
#
loop_
_entity.id
_entity.type
_entity.pdbx_description
1 polymer ?
#
loop_
_entity_poly.entity_id
_entity_poly.type
_entity_poly.pdbx_seq_one_letter_code
_entity_poly.pdbx_strand_id
1 'polypeptide(L)'
;MDAKVPSRYTLTLFGIAMAITLAGIVGVAFQVGGEAGVKAIADIQEMVVVWLAAIVILRSSWMLGADSPVGRPWFWIGVGAAMYAIGDTIWTIIEVGMGLEVNYPGIPDIFYLAEYPFFAAGILMAGYAYRELVDIRRPNVLAALVGGILSIGVFAALLWPTVISVSDISRAEKIVSTLYPMGDIILMITPAMFMLFVVAQLGGGRLAWPWWAVASGAGIIALADILYA
;
A
#
# COMPACT_ATOMS: atom_id res chain seq x y z
N MET A 1 -7.17 24.90 -20.88
CA MET A 1 -7.47 24.06 -19.71
C MET A 1 -6.36 24.33 -18.70
N ASP A 2 -6.56 25.31 -17.82
CA ASP A 2 -5.53 25.71 -16.87
C ASP A 2 -5.27 24.57 -15.90
N ALA A 3 -4.03 24.12 -15.89
CA ALA A 3 -3.51 23.17 -14.94
C ALA A 3 -3.74 23.71 -13.52
N LYS A 4 -4.73 23.19 -12.80
CA LYS A 4 -4.88 23.48 -11.37
C LYS A 4 -3.58 23.04 -10.67
N VAL A 5 -2.79 24.03 -10.27
CA VAL A 5 -1.65 23.87 -9.37
C VAL A 5 -2.14 23.08 -8.15
N PRO A 6 -1.38 22.10 -7.63
CA PRO A 6 -1.73 21.45 -6.38
C PRO A 6 -2.10 22.49 -5.34
N SER A 7 -3.22 22.31 -4.65
CA SER A 7 -3.63 23.27 -3.63
C SER A 7 -2.48 23.45 -2.63
N ARG A 8 -2.19 24.69 -2.19
CA ARG A 8 -1.10 24.96 -1.22
C ARG A 8 -1.16 23.99 -0.03
N TYR A 9 -2.38 23.66 0.39
CA TYR A 9 -2.68 22.65 1.40
C TYR A 9 -2.07 21.26 1.12
N THR A 10 -2.23 20.72 -0.09
CA THR A 10 -1.70 19.39 -0.46
C THR A 10 -0.18 19.36 -0.42
N LEU A 11 0.48 20.44 -0.90
CA LEU A 11 1.93 20.57 -0.85
C LEU A 11 2.43 20.72 0.59
N THR A 12 1.71 21.46 1.43
CA THR A 12 2.02 21.57 2.87
C THR A 12 1.94 20.21 3.56
N LEU A 13 0.87 19.43 3.35
CA LEU A 13 0.74 18.11 3.95
C LEU A 13 1.82 17.13 3.46
N PHE A 14 2.12 17.14 2.17
CA PHE A 14 3.23 16.35 1.63
C PHE A 14 4.58 16.73 2.24
N GLY A 15 4.84 18.04 2.38
CA GLY A 15 6.06 18.54 3.03
C GLY A 15 6.14 18.16 4.51
N ILE A 16 5.01 18.18 5.23
CA ILE A 16 4.94 17.71 6.63
C ILE A 16 5.24 16.22 6.71
N ALA A 17 4.59 15.39 5.90
CA ALA A 17 4.85 13.95 5.87
C ALA A 17 6.32 13.65 5.59
N MET A 18 6.91 14.30 4.58
CA MET A 18 8.33 14.16 4.25
C MET A 18 9.24 14.59 5.41
N ALA A 19 8.93 15.71 6.07
CA ALA A 19 9.70 16.18 7.21
C ALA A 19 9.64 15.21 8.40
N ILE A 20 8.47 14.63 8.67
CA ILE A 20 8.27 13.62 9.72
C ILE A 20 9.11 12.37 9.40
N THR A 21 9.00 11.83 8.18
CA THR A 21 9.77 10.67 7.74
C THR A 21 11.28 10.92 7.83
N LEU A 22 11.76 12.09 7.36
CA LEU A 22 13.18 12.41 7.43
C LEU A 22 13.67 12.58 8.88
N ALA A 23 12.88 13.24 9.74
CA ALA A 23 13.22 13.40 11.15
C ALA A 23 13.25 12.06 11.87
N GLY A 24 12.32 11.15 11.57
CA GLY A 24 12.30 9.83 12.15
C GLY A 24 13.43 8.94 11.66
N ILE A 25 13.79 8.97 10.36
CA ILE A 25 14.99 8.30 9.83
C ILE A 25 16.25 8.77 10.59
N VAL A 26 16.39 10.07 10.80
CA VAL A 26 17.50 10.64 11.58
C VAL A 26 17.45 10.15 13.03
N GLY A 27 16.28 10.17 13.67
CA GLY A 27 16.10 9.69 15.04
C GLY A 27 16.52 8.22 15.23
N VAL A 28 16.11 7.36 14.30
CA VAL A 28 16.50 5.95 14.25
C VAL A 28 18.00 5.78 14.02
N ALA A 29 18.56 6.50 13.04
CA ALA A 29 19.99 6.42 12.69
C ALA A 29 20.92 6.83 13.84
N PHE A 30 20.52 7.82 14.64
CA PHE A 30 21.27 8.29 15.80
C PHE A 30 20.89 7.61 17.11
N GLN A 31 20.06 6.56 17.09
CA GLN A 31 19.65 5.78 18.27
C GLN A 31 19.07 6.67 19.39
N VAL A 32 18.29 7.68 18.99
CA VAL A 32 17.72 8.67 19.93
C VAL A 32 16.81 7.96 20.93
N GLY A 33 17.13 8.07 22.22
CA GLY A 33 16.38 7.42 23.29
C GLY A 33 16.66 5.92 23.44
N GLY A 34 17.73 5.39 22.84
CA GLY A 34 18.08 3.97 22.87
C GLY A 34 17.05 3.10 22.15
N GLU A 35 17.02 1.81 22.45
CA GLU A 35 16.13 0.85 21.76
C GLU A 35 14.65 1.24 21.86
N ALA A 36 14.19 1.62 23.04
CA ALA A 36 12.81 2.05 23.26
C ALA A 36 12.47 3.35 22.51
N GLY A 37 13.41 4.29 22.43
CA GLY A 37 13.24 5.53 21.66
C GLY A 37 13.19 5.27 20.16
N VAL A 38 14.03 4.35 19.65
CA VAL A 38 14.04 3.96 18.24
C VAL A 38 12.72 3.31 17.84
N LYS A 39 12.22 2.35 18.63
CA LYS A 39 10.90 1.72 18.42
C LYS A 39 9.79 2.77 18.40
N ALA A 40 9.74 3.63 19.43
CA ALA A 40 8.74 4.69 19.51
C ALA A 40 8.80 5.66 18.31
N ILE A 41 9.99 6.01 17.84
CA ILE A 41 10.15 6.89 16.68
C ILE A 41 9.70 6.17 15.40
N ALA A 42 10.03 4.90 15.21
CA ALA A 42 9.61 4.09 14.06
C ALA A 42 8.09 3.98 13.99
N ASP A 43 7.44 3.50 15.04
CA ASP A 43 6.00 3.20 15.00
C ASP A 43 5.16 4.48 14.94
N ILE A 44 5.51 5.49 15.75
CA ILE A 44 4.72 6.73 15.80
C ILE A 44 4.84 7.52 14.49
N GLN A 45 6.05 7.60 13.90
CA GLN A 45 6.21 8.34 12.65
C GLN A 45 5.43 7.66 11.51
N GLU A 46 5.48 6.33 11.45
CA GLU A 46 4.81 5.55 10.42
C GLU A 46 3.30 5.74 10.54
N MET A 47 2.76 5.55 11.74
CA MET A 47 1.34 5.73 12.05
C MET A 47 0.85 7.11 11.61
N VAL A 48 1.61 8.17 11.93
CA VAL A 48 1.25 9.54 11.55
C VAL A 48 1.29 9.75 10.04
N VAL A 49 2.32 9.23 9.36
CA VAL A 49 2.50 9.40 7.91
C VAL A 49 1.40 8.67 7.14
N VAL A 50 1.04 7.45 7.54
CA VAL A 50 -0.03 6.69 6.88
C VAL A 50 -1.39 7.35 7.12
N TRP A 51 -1.69 7.84 8.33
CA TRP A 51 -2.91 8.62 8.57
C TRP A 51 -2.99 9.87 7.68
N LEU A 52 -1.89 10.61 7.54
CA LEU A 52 -1.83 11.76 6.64
C LEU A 52 -2.11 11.35 5.19
N ALA A 53 -1.53 10.24 4.73
CA ALA A 53 -1.79 9.71 3.40
C ALA A 53 -3.28 9.35 3.20
N ALA A 54 -3.87 8.60 4.12
CA ALA A 54 -5.29 8.22 4.09
C ALA A 54 -6.20 9.46 4.03
N ILE A 55 -5.94 10.46 4.87
CA ILE A 55 -6.70 11.73 4.90
C ILE A 55 -6.58 12.47 3.57
N VAL A 56 -5.37 12.58 3.01
CA VAL A 56 -5.14 13.26 1.72
C VAL A 56 -5.88 12.56 0.59
N ILE A 57 -5.84 11.23 0.54
CA ILE A 57 -6.48 10.42 -0.50
C ILE A 57 -8.01 10.53 -0.40
N LEU A 58 -8.57 10.33 0.79
CA LEU A 58 -10.02 10.41 1.03
C LEU A 58 -10.56 11.82 0.75
N ARG A 59 -9.83 12.87 1.17
CA ARG A 59 -10.18 14.25 0.83
C ARG A 59 -10.14 14.49 -0.67
N SER A 60 -9.13 13.95 -1.36
CA SER A 60 -9.03 14.06 -2.82
C SER A 60 -10.19 13.38 -3.52
N SER A 61 -10.60 12.20 -3.04
CA SER A 61 -11.82 11.51 -3.51
C SER A 61 -13.06 12.38 -3.33
N TRP A 62 -13.26 12.96 -2.14
CA TRP A 62 -14.41 13.81 -1.86
C TRP A 62 -14.45 15.05 -2.77
N MET A 63 -13.30 15.70 -3.00
CA MET A 63 -13.18 16.85 -3.90
C MET A 63 -13.45 16.51 -5.37
N LEU A 64 -13.23 15.27 -5.78
CA LEU A 64 -13.51 14.75 -7.12
C LEU A 64 -14.94 14.17 -7.24
N GLY A 65 -15.71 14.19 -6.16
CA GLY A 65 -16.99 13.51 -6.02
C GLY A 65 -16.79 12.02 -5.79
N ALA A 66 -16.98 11.55 -4.56
CA ALA A 66 -16.71 10.15 -4.17
C ALA A 66 -17.52 9.10 -4.96
N ASP A 67 -18.67 9.48 -5.49
CA ASP A 67 -19.49 8.61 -6.35
C ASP A 67 -19.17 8.73 -7.85
N SER A 68 -18.33 9.69 -8.23
CA SER A 68 -17.95 9.91 -9.62
C SER A 68 -16.98 8.83 -10.11
N PRO A 69 -16.94 8.52 -11.42
CA PRO A 69 -15.97 7.57 -11.97
C PRO A 69 -14.50 7.94 -11.69
N VAL A 70 -14.23 9.21 -11.41
CA VAL A 70 -12.88 9.71 -11.10
C VAL A 70 -12.61 9.68 -9.60
N GLY A 71 -13.59 10.01 -8.74
CA GLY A 71 -13.40 10.07 -7.29
C GLY A 71 -13.57 8.72 -6.59
N ARG A 72 -14.42 7.83 -7.09
CA ARG A 72 -14.71 6.52 -6.49
C ARG A 72 -13.48 5.59 -6.39
N PRO A 73 -12.58 5.51 -7.39
CA PRO A 73 -11.31 4.80 -7.25
C PRO A 73 -10.50 5.28 -6.04
N TRP A 74 -10.36 6.60 -5.87
CA TRP A 74 -9.62 7.19 -4.77
C TRP A 74 -10.30 6.98 -3.42
N PHE A 75 -11.62 6.85 -3.38
CA PHE A 75 -12.33 6.51 -2.14
C PHE A 75 -11.84 5.15 -1.62
N TRP A 76 -11.85 4.12 -2.47
CA TRP A 76 -11.43 2.78 -2.08
C TRP A 76 -9.93 2.68 -1.78
N ILE A 77 -9.08 3.36 -2.54
CA ILE A 77 -7.65 3.48 -2.19
C ILE A 77 -7.48 4.15 -0.82
N GLY A 78 -8.25 5.20 -0.54
CA GLY A 78 -8.22 5.89 0.75
C GLY A 78 -8.74 5.05 1.91
N VAL A 79 -9.75 4.21 1.68
CA VAL A 79 -10.23 3.21 2.66
C VAL A 79 -9.15 2.17 2.93
N GLY A 80 -8.45 1.68 1.90
CA GLY A 80 -7.31 0.78 2.06
C GLY A 80 -6.21 1.40 2.93
N ALA A 81 -5.79 2.61 2.59
CA ALA A 81 -4.79 3.35 3.38
C ALA A 81 -5.24 3.59 4.83
N ALA A 82 -6.54 3.80 5.06
CA ALA A 82 -7.10 3.91 6.40
C ALA A 82 -7.09 2.56 7.15
N MET A 83 -7.28 1.43 6.46
CA MET A 83 -7.12 0.10 7.10
C MET A 83 -5.69 -0.08 7.56
N TYR A 84 -4.69 0.19 6.72
CA TYR A 84 -3.29 0.13 7.13
C TYR A 84 -3.02 1.04 8.33
N ALA A 85 -3.48 2.29 8.28
CA ALA A 85 -3.29 3.24 9.40
C ALA A 85 -3.94 2.77 10.71
N ILE A 86 -5.07 2.05 10.64
CA ILE A 86 -5.70 1.45 11.82
C ILE A 86 -4.84 0.30 12.36
N GLY A 87 -4.33 -0.58 11.49
CA GLY A 87 -3.40 -1.63 11.88
C GLY A 87 -2.18 -1.06 12.60
N ASP A 88 -1.60 -0.01 12.03
CA ASP A 88 -0.41 0.64 12.54
C ASP A 88 -0.66 1.41 13.85
N THR A 89 -1.87 1.96 14.01
CA THR A 89 -2.32 2.52 15.29
C THR A 89 -2.41 1.45 16.36
N ILE A 90 -2.97 0.29 16.03
CA ILE A 90 -3.09 -0.83 16.98
C ILE A 90 -1.70 -1.36 17.34
N TRP A 91 -0.82 -1.52 16.35
CA TRP A 91 0.57 -1.90 16.54
C TRP A 91 1.27 -0.95 17.51
N THR A 92 1.26 0.36 17.19
CA THR A 92 1.88 1.42 18.00
C THR A 92 1.34 1.44 19.43
N ILE A 93 0.03 1.25 19.62
CA ILE A 93 -0.56 1.22 20.97
C ILE A 93 -0.04 0.03 21.76
N ILE A 94 0.08 -1.15 21.16
CA ILE A 94 0.56 -2.36 21.84
C ILE A 94 2.05 -2.25 22.15
N GLU A 95 2.88 -1.93 21.15
CA GLU A 95 4.34 -1.90 21.30
C GLU A 95 4.80 -0.71 22.13
N VAL A 96 4.44 0.51 21.73
CA VAL A 96 4.92 1.74 22.38
C VAL A 96 4.07 2.09 23.58
N GLY A 97 2.75 2.01 23.44
CA GLY A 97 1.80 2.44 24.48
C GLY A 97 1.74 1.48 25.68
N MET A 98 1.76 0.17 25.43
CA MET A 98 1.65 -0.86 26.46
C MET A 98 3.00 -1.51 26.80
N GLY A 99 4.03 -1.32 25.98
CA GLY A 99 5.35 -1.94 26.18
C GLY A 99 5.32 -3.46 25.97
N LEU A 100 4.42 -3.96 25.13
CA LEU A 100 4.24 -5.38 24.85
C LEU A 100 4.70 -5.73 23.43
N GLU A 101 5.25 -6.92 23.25
CA GLU A 101 5.49 -7.43 21.90
C GLU A 101 4.16 -7.70 21.18
N VAL A 102 4.09 -7.33 19.90
CA VAL A 102 2.93 -7.64 19.06
C VAL A 102 3.03 -9.10 18.63
N ASN A 103 2.04 -9.90 19.03
CA ASN A 103 1.97 -11.30 18.62
C ASN A 103 1.77 -11.40 17.11
N TYR A 104 2.41 -12.39 16.48
CA TYR A 104 2.24 -12.69 15.07
C TYR A 104 1.62 -14.09 14.86
N PRO A 105 0.52 -14.22 14.10
CA PRO A 105 -0.35 -13.12 13.65
C PRO A 105 -1.14 -12.50 14.82
N GLY A 106 -1.42 -11.21 14.71
CA GLY A 106 -2.08 -10.39 15.72
C GLY A 106 -3.28 -9.61 15.19
N ILE A 107 -3.77 -8.69 16.03
CA ILE A 107 -4.90 -7.81 15.67
C ILE A 107 -4.55 -6.85 14.51
N PRO A 108 -3.34 -6.25 14.45
CA PRO A 108 -2.94 -5.39 13.33
C PRO A 108 -3.08 -6.09 11.96
N ASP A 109 -2.72 -7.37 11.88
CA ASP A 109 -2.76 -8.15 10.63
C ASP A 109 -4.16 -8.22 10.01
N ILE A 110 -5.23 -8.17 10.81
CA ILE A 110 -6.60 -8.14 10.27
C ILE A 110 -6.81 -6.89 9.40
N PHE A 111 -6.25 -5.75 9.81
CA PHE A 111 -6.39 -4.48 9.13
C PHE A 111 -5.39 -4.33 7.98
N TYR A 112 -4.15 -4.80 8.16
CA TYR A 112 -3.17 -4.88 7.06
C TYR A 112 -3.70 -5.76 5.93
N LEU A 113 -4.24 -6.94 6.23
CA LEU A 113 -4.85 -7.81 5.21
C LEU A 113 -6.11 -7.21 4.57
N ALA A 114 -6.87 -6.39 5.30
CA ALA A 114 -8.05 -5.71 4.78
C ALA A 114 -7.72 -4.58 3.80
N GLU A 115 -6.51 -4.02 3.83
CA GLU A 115 -6.06 -3.02 2.86
C GLU A 115 -6.13 -3.54 1.42
N TYR A 116 -5.59 -4.75 1.20
CA TYR A 116 -5.44 -5.36 -0.13
C TYR A 116 -6.71 -5.33 -0.99
N PRO A 117 -7.88 -5.83 -0.54
CA PRO A 117 -9.09 -5.80 -1.37
C PRO A 117 -9.57 -4.38 -1.69
N PHE A 118 -9.37 -3.41 -0.80
CA PHE A 118 -9.77 -2.02 -1.05
C PHE A 118 -8.85 -1.31 -2.05
N PHE A 119 -7.53 -1.53 -1.95
CA PHE A 119 -6.59 -1.05 -2.97
C PHE A 119 -6.88 -1.67 -4.34
N ALA A 120 -7.06 -2.99 -4.41
CA ALA A 120 -7.40 -3.69 -5.63
C ALA A 120 -8.69 -3.11 -6.25
N ALA A 121 -9.73 -2.95 -5.43
CA ALA A 121 -11.01 -2.39 -5.87
C ALA A 121 -10.84 -0.99 -6.46
N GLY A 122 -10.11 -0.11 -5.78
CA GLY A 122 -9.87 1.25 -6.26
C GLY A 122 -9.10 1.29 -7.59
N ILE A 123 -7.99 0.55 -7.69
CA ILE A 123 -7.16 0.52 -8.90
C ILE A 123 -7.92 -0.09 -10.09
N LEU A 124 -8.62 -1.21 -9.88
CA LEU A 124 -9.42 -1.84 -10.93
C LEU A 124 -10.55 -0.93 -11.40
N MET A 125 -11.29 -0.29 -10.48
CA MET A 125 -12.34 0.68 -10.85
C MET A 125 -11.79 1.81 -11.72
N ALA A 126 -10.61 2.33 -11.40
CA ALA A 126 -9.95 3.35 -12.21
C ALA A 126 -9.59 2.84 -13.61
N GLY A 127 -9.00 1.65 -13.74
CA GLY A 127 -8.67 1.09 -15.05
C GLY A 127 -9.90 0.81 -15.92
N TYR A 128 -10.96 0.24 -15.32
CA TYR A 128 -12.21 -0.03 -16.02
C TYR A 128 -12.97 1.24 -16.41
N ALA A 129 -12.73 2.38 -15.74
CA ALA A 129 -13.31 3.67 -16.15
C ALA A 129 -12.83 4.12 -17.54
N TYR A 130 -11.68 3.64 -18.02
CA TYR A 130 -11.13 3.95 -19.35
C TYR A 130 -11.55 2.96 -20.45
N ARG A 131 -12.42 1.98 -20.16
CA ARG A 131 -12.77 0.90 -21.11
C ARG A 131 -13.43 1.37 -22.42
N GLU A 132 -14.02 2.55 -22.43
CA GLU A 132 -14.63 3.14 -23.63
C GLU A 132 -13.61 3.91 -24.48
N LEU A 133 -12.43 4.19 -23.94
CA LEU A 133 -11.37 4.97 -24.57
C LEU A 133 -10.23 4.11 -25.10
N VAL A 134 -9.97 2.95 -24.48
CA VAL A 134 -8.87 2.05 -24.83
C VAL A 134 -9.28 0.58 -24.72
N ASP A 135 -8.54 -0.30 -25.41
CA ASP A 135 -8.71 -1.74 -25.21
C ASP A 135 -8.15 -2.14 -23.83
N ILE A 136 -9.01 -2.67 -22.98
CA ILE A 136 -8.67 -3.17 -21.65
C ILE A 136 -8.31 -4.66 -21.66
N ARG A 137 -8.63 -5.40 -22.73
CA ARG A 137 -8.40 -6.85 -22.78
C ARG A 137 -6.92 -7.17 -22.78
N ARG A 138 -6.13 -6.49 -23.61
CA ARG A 138 -4.67 -6.70 -23.67
C ARG A 138 -3.97 -6.33 -22.34
N PRO A 139 -4.21 -5.15 -21.72
CA PRO A 139 -3.71 -4.84 -20.38
C PRO A 139 -4.06 -5.89 -19.33
N ASN A 140 -5.32 -6.35 -19.30
CA ASN A 140 -5.76 -7.36 -18.33
C ASN A 140 -4.99 -8.68 -18.49
N VAL A 141 -4.84 -9.17 -19.72
CA VAL A 141 -4.09 -10.42 -19.97
C VAL A 141 -2.62 -10.26 -19.61
N LEU A 142 -1.98 -9.14 -19.98
CA LEU A 142 -0.58 -8.89 -19.64
C LEU A 142 -0.36 -8.77 -18.14
N ALA A 143 -1.22 -8.04 -17.43
CA ALA A 143 -1.15 -7.91 -15.99
C ALA A 143 -1.35 -9.26 -15.29
N ALA A 144 -2.32 -10.06 -15.72
CA ALA A 144 -2.57 -11.40 -15.19
C ALA A 144 -1.39 -12.35 -15.43
N LEU A 145 -0.75 -12.28 -16.61
CA LEU A 145 0.45 -13.08 -16.90
C LEU A 145 1.63 -12.68 -16.00
N VAL A 146 1.89 -11.38 -15.87
CA VAL A 146 2.95 -10.87 -14.98
C VAL A 146 2.66 -11.27 -13.53
N GLY A 147 1.44 -11.03 -13.04
CA GLY A 147 1.01 -11.41 -11.70
C GLY A 147 1.13 -12.91 -11.44
N GLY A 148 0.73 -13.74 -12.40
CA GLY A 148 0.85 -15.19 -12.32
C GLY A 148 2.31 -15.66 -12.24
N ILE A 149 3.18 -15.11 -13.08
CA ILE A 149 4.62 -15.42 -13.07
C ILE A 149 5.25 -15.01 -11.74
N LEU A 150 4.96 -13.80 -11.25
CA LEU A 150 5.45 -13.32 -9.96
C LEU A 150 4.93 -14.19 -8.80
N SER A 151 3.65 -14.56 -8.82
CA SER A 151 3.06 -15.42 -7.78
C SER A 151 3.72 -16.80 -7.75
N ILE A 152 3.96 -17.41 -8.91
CA ILE A 152 4.68 -18.69 -9.02
C ILE A 152 6.11 -18.53 -8.50
N GLY A 153 6.80 -17.45 -8.91
CA GLY A 153 8.17 -17.17 -8.50
C GLY A 153 8.29 -17.01 -6.99
N VAL A 154 7.45 -16.17 -6.38
CA VAL A 154 7.44 -15.95 -4.93
C VAL A 154 6.98 -17.20 -4.18
N PHE A 155 6.00 -17.95 -4.70
CA PHE A 155 5.62 -19.22 -4.08
C PHE A 155 6.78 -20.22 -4.06
N ALA A 156 7.46 -20.41 -5.19
CA ALA A 156 8.53 -21.40 -5.31
C ALA A 156 9.82 -20.99 -4.60
N ALA A 157 10.20 -19.71 -4.68
CA ALA A 157 11.48 -19.21 -4.18
C ALA A 157 11.44 -18.74 -2.72
N LEU A 158 10.29 -18.25 -2.23
CA LEU A 158 10.15 -17.72 -0.88
C LEU A 158 9.22 -18.63 -0.05
N LEU A 159 7.93 -18.68 -0.38
CA LEU A 159 6.94 -19.31 0.50
C LEU A 159 7.17 -20.80 0.73
N TRP A 160 7.52 -21.56 -0.33
CA TRP A 160 7.74 -22.99 -0.19
C TRP A 160 8.87 -23.31 0.80
N PRO A 161 10.10 -22.79 0.63
CA PRO A 161 11.20 -23.09 1.55
C PRO A 161 11.06 -22.43 2.93
N THR A 162 10.44 -21.24 3.07
CA THR A 162 10.44 -20.50 4.36
C THR A 162 9.17 -20.65 5.18
N VAL A 163 8.01 -20.89 4.54
CA VAL A 163 6.70 -20.92 5.23
C VAL A 163 6.02 -22.29 5.14
N ILE A 164 5.85 -22.82 3.93
CA ILE A 164 4.98 -23.98 3.69
C ILE A 164 5.63 -25.26 4.18
N SER A 165 6.89 -25.50 3.82
CA SER A 165 7.61 -26.74 4.14
C SER A 165 8.10 -26.84 5.59
N VAL A 166 8.10 -25.74 6.34
CA VAL A 166 8.58 -25.68 7.73
C VAL A 166 7.53 -26.25 8.68
N SER A 167 7.88 -27.23 9.52
CA SER A 167 6.92 -27.93 10.41
C SER A 167 6.52 -27.12 11.65
N ASP A 168 7.41 -26.24 12.11
CA ASP A 168 7.32 -25.64 13.45
C ASP A 168 6.54 -24.33 13.49
N ILE A 169 6.03 -23.88 12.34
CA ILE A 169 5.20 -22.70 12.16
C ILE A 169 3.73 -23.06 12.37
N SER A 170 3.01 -22.26 13.16
CA SER A 170 1.59 -22.49 13.42
C SER A 170 0.75 -22.37 12.13
N ARG A 171 -0.43 -22.99 12.10
CA ARG A 171 -1.32 -22.90 10.91
C ARG A 171 -1.74 -21.46 10.62
N ALA A 172 -2.01 -20.66 11.65
CA ALA A 172 -2.43 -19.28 11.50
C ALA A 172 -1.30 -18.42 10.90
N GLU A 173 -0.08 -18.61 11.42
CA GLU A 173 1.12 -17.95 10.92
C GLU A 173 1.42 -18.34 9.47
N LYS A 174 1.31 -19.62 9.10
CA LYS A 174 1.43 -20.04 7.69
C LYS A 174 0.44 -19.35 6.76
N ILE A 175 -0.80 -19.19 7.21
CA ILE A 175 -1.84 -18.52 6.43
C ILE A 175 -1.48 -17.05 6.25
N VAL A 176 -1.20 -16.34 7.34
CA VAL A 176 -0.92 -14.90 7.30
C VAL A 176 0.37 -14.60 6.55
N SER A 177 1.46 -15.33 6.80
CA SER A 177 2.73 -15.19 6.05
C SER A 177 2.61 -15.55 4.58
N THR A 178 1.63 -16.36 4.19
CA THR A 178 1.33 -16.60 2.77
C THR A 178 0.53 -15.44 2.18
N LEU A 179 -0.42 -14.89 2.94
CA LEU A 179 -1.34 -13.86 2.47
C LEU A 179 -0.64 -12.52 2.17
N TYR A 180 0.39 -12.12 2.92
CA TYR A 180 1.15 -10.89 2.64
C TYR A 180 1.76 -10.87 1.24
N PRO A 181 2.75 -11.73 0.92
CA PRO A 181 3.40 -11.70 -0.38
C PRO A 181 2.47 -12.09 -1.53
N MET A 182 1.44 -12.92 -1.29
CA MET A 182 0.43 -13.19 -2.32
C MET A 182 -0.53 -12.02 -2.52
N GLY A 183 -0.91 -11.32 -1.44
CA GLY A 183 -1.74 -10.11 -1.46
C GLY A 183 -1.05 -8.98 -2.22
N ASP A 184 0.23 -8.76 -1.94
CA ASP A 184 1.07 -7.80 -2.67
C ASP A 184 1.03 -8.03 -4.17
N ILE A 185 1.22 -9.28 -4.60
CA ILE A 185 1.29 -9.59 -6.02
C ILE A 185 -0.10 -9.54 -6.66
N ILE A 186 -1.07 -10.25 -6.07
CA ILE A 186 -2.37 -10.49 -6.70
C ILE A 186 -3.28 -9.27 -6.58
N LEU A 187 -3.25 -8.57 -5.44
CA LEU A 187 -4.19 -7.50 -5.10
C LEU A 187 -3.57 -6.09 -5.19
N MET A 188 -2.25 -5.95 -5.24
CA MET A 188 -1.62 -4.64 -5.44
C MET A 188 -0.86 -4.53 -6.76
N ILE A 189 0.21 -5.31 -6.96
CA ILE A 189 1.07 -5.25 -8.15
C ILE A 189 0.24 -5.55 -9.41
N THR A 190 -0.57 -6.62 -9.41
CA THR A 190 -1.32 -7.02 -10.62
C THR A 190 -2.31 -5.94 -11.05
N PRO A 191 -3.19 -5.40 -10.18
CA PRO A 191 -4.02 -4.24 -10.53
C PRO A 191 -3.21 -3.00 -10.92
N ALA A 192 -2.10 -2.71 -10.25
CA ALA A 192 -1.25 -1.57 -10.57
C ALA A 192 -0.66 -1.69 -11.99
N MET A 193 -0.15 -2.87 -12.36
CA MET A 193 0.36 -3.15 -13.70
C MET A 193 -0.74 -3.06 -14.75
N PHE A 194 -1.93 -3.59 -14.47
CA PHE A 194 -3.11 -3.41 -15.33
C PHE A 194 -3.36 -1.92 -15.58
N MET A 195 -3.39 -1.12 -14.52
CA MET A 195 -3.65 0.31 -14.62
C MET A 195 -2.55 1.05 -15.39
N LEU A 196 -1.27 0.72 -15.16
CA LEU A 196 -0.16 1.29 -15.91
C LEU A 196 -0.23 0.96 -17.40
N PHE A 197 -0.59 -0.28 -17.76
CA PHE A 197 -0.79 -0.68 -19.16
C PHE A 197 -2.00 0.00 -19.81
N VAL A 198 -3.07 0.26 -19.06
CA VAL A 198 -4.21 1.06 -19.51
C VAL A 198 -3.77 2.50 -19.81
N VAL A 199 -3.08 3.16 -18.88
CA VAL A 199 -2.71 4.57 -19.06
C VAL A 199 -1.57 4.77 -20.07
N ALA A 200 -0.71 3.76 -20.26
CA ALA A 200 0.29 3.77 -21.32
C ALA A 200 -0.33 3.94 -22.73
N GLN A 201 -1.54 3.42 -22.95
CA GLN A 201 -2.27 3.60 -24.20
C GLN A 201 -2.80 5.03 -24.40
N LEU A 202 -2.95 5.80 -23.32
CA LEU A 202 -3.46 7.18 -23.34
C LEU A 202 -2.35 8.23 -23.58
N GLY A 203 -1.14 7.82 -23.96
CA GLY A 203 -0.05 8.73 -24.34
C GLY A 203 0.75 9.31 -23.17
N GLY A 204 0.72 8.70 -21.97
CA GLY A 204 1.73 8.91 -20.93
C GLY A 204 1.82 10.33 -20.33
N GLY A 205 0.72 11.09 -20.32
CA GLY A 205 0.69 12.47 -19.80
C GLY A 205 0.41 12.59 -18.29
N ARG A 206 -0.10 13.76 -17.87
CA ARG A 206 -0.46 14.08 -16.47
C ARG A 206 -1.45 13.10 -15.82
N LEU A 207 -2.22 12.37 -16.64
CA LEU A 207 -3.12 11.32 -16.17
C LEU A 207 -2.37 10.07 -15.67
N ALA A 208 -1.14 9.84 -16.12
CA ALA A 208 -0.33 8.66 -15.75
C ALA A 208 0.40 8.84 -14.42
N TRP A 209 0.83 10.06 -14.10
CA TRP A 209 1.66 10.33 -12.93
C TRP A 209 1.09 9.80 -11.59
N PRO A 210 -0.21 10.01 -11.27
CA PRO A 210 -0.78 9.48 -10.04
C PRO A 210 -0.69 7.95 -9.97
N TRP A 211 -0.84 7.26 -11.10
CA TRP A 211 -0.79 5.81 -11.18
C TRP A 211 0.64 5.27 -11.13
N TRP A 212 1.62 6.03 -11.63
CA TRP A 212 3.02 5.74 -11.36
C TRP A 212 3.34 5.82 -9.87
N ALA A 213 2.84 6.84 -9.16
CA ALA A 213 3.04 6.94 -7.72
C ALA A 213 2.39 5.77 -6.97
N VAL A 214 1.15 5.39 -7.33
CA VAL A 214 0.46 4.21 -6.75
C VAL A 214 1.23 2.92 -7.03
N ALA A 215 1.66 2.70 -8.27
CA ALA A 215 2.41 1.50 -8.64
C ALA A 215 3.79 1.42 -7.99
N SER A 216 4.49 2.55 -7.86
CA SER A 216 5.75 2.63 -7.13
C SER A 216 5.57 2.36 -5.64
N GLY A 217 4.52 2.93 -5.02
CA GLY A 217 4.18 2.63 -3.63
C GLY A 217 3.89 1.15 -3.40
N ALA A 218 3.04 0.55 -4.26
CA ALA A 218 2.74 -0.88 -4.21
C ALA A 218 4.00 -1.75 -4.39
N GLY A 219 4.91 -1.35 -5.29
CA GLY A 219 6.18 -2.06 -5.48
C GLY A 219 7.13 -1.95 -4.28
N ILE A 220 7.15 -0.80 -3.59
CA ILE A 220 7.96 -0.60 -2.37
C ILE A 220 7.40 -1.44 -1.22
N ILE A 221 6.08 -1.43 -1.01
CA ILE A 221 5.43 -2.25 0.04
C ILE A 221 5.71 -3.73 -0.21
N ALA A 222 5.46 -4.21 -1.43
CA ALA A 222 5.72 -5.61 -1.78
C ALA A 222 7.19 -6.02 -1.60
N LEU A 223 8.13 -5.11 -1.90
CA LEU A 223 9.54 -5.37 -1.67
C LEU A 223 9.86 -5.41 -0.18
N ALA A 224 9.26 -4.54 0.64
CA ALA A 224 9.43 -4.57 2.08
C ALA A 224 8.93 -5.90 2.65
N ASP A 225 7.70 -6.31 2.33
CA ASP A 225 7.12 -7.56 2.84
C ASP A 225 7.93 -8.78 2.43
N ILE A 226 8.47 -8.83 1.20
CA ILE A 226 9.37 -9.92 0.77
C ILE A 226 10.67 -9.93 1.57
N LEU A 227 11.22 -8.76 1.93
CA LEU A 227 12.46 -8.67 2.72
C LEU A 227 12.26 -9.04 4.20
N TYR A 228 11.03 -8.94 4.69
CA TYR A 228 10.64 -9.27 6.07
C TYR A 228 9.95 -10.64 6.22
N ALA A 229 9.82 -11.41 5.13
CA ALA A 229 9.16 -12.74 5.07
C ALA A 229 10.09 -13.96 5.26
#